data_AF-A0A972DGL3-F1
#
_entry.id   AF-A0A972DGL3-F1
#
_cell.length_a   1.000
_cell.length_b   1.000
_cell.length_c   1.000
_cell.angle_alpha   90.00
_cell.angle_beta   90.00
_cell.angle_gamma   90.00
#
_symmetry.space_group_name_H-M   'P 1'
#
loop_
_entity.id
_entity.type
_entity.pdbx_description
1 polymer ?
#
loop_
_entity_poly.entity_id
_entity_poly.type
_entity_poly.pdbx_seq_one_letter_code
_entity_poly.pdbx_strand_id
1 'polypeptide(L)'
;GVTLLQEVKCPLITDMVNQAVNRCIENAAGVRNNDKEAVARVFEALTIAGVTMGLNKNTRPASGAEHHLAHFWDLSAIRRNKEHALHGESVGVGAIVISRMYELAKDLIPQNIQGPSSEYVRNVLLSAGAKISPSELDVSKEDFKDSLVYGYKISPKYTVLTYLNERYPSLLKEFAEKITEECYSF
;
A
#
# COMPACT_ATOMS: atom_id res chain seq x y z
N GLY A 1 -2.46 -25.12 0.26
CA GLY A 1 -1.92 -23.75 0.19
C GLY A 1 -0.43 -23.85 -0.06
N VAL A 2 0.15 -22.92 -0.81
CA VAL A 2 1.61 -22.82 -0.91
C VAL A 2 2.09 -22.06 0.32
N THR A 3 3.05 -22.63 1.05
CA THR A 3 3.69 -21.97 2.20
C THR A 3 4.90 -21.19 1.71
N LEU A 4 4.82 -19.87 1.69
CA LEU A 4 5.97 -18.99 1.47
C LEU A 4 6.33 -18.37 2.83
N LEU A 5 7.55 -18.61 3.32
CA LEU A 5 8.04 -18.02 4.57
C LEU A 5 7.12 -18.28 5.78
N GLN A 6 6.54 -19.49 5.87
CA GLN A 6 5.55 -19.90 6.89
C GLN A 6 4.15 -19.27 6.76
N GLU A 7 3.89 -18.51 5.69
CA GLU A 7 2.55 -17.97 5.40
C GLU A 7 1.81 -18.80 4.37
N VAL A 8 0.57 -19.17 4.70
CA VAL A 8 -0.31 -19.93 3.81
C VAL A 8 -0.99 -18.98 2.84
N LYS A 9 -0.65 -19.08 1.55
CA LYS A 9 -1.44 -18.42 0.50
C LYS A 9 -2.65 -19.28 0.14
N CYS A 10 -3.84 -18.69 0.25
CA CYS A 10 -5.10 -19.28 -0.20
C CYS A 10 -5.48 -18.68 -1.58
N PRO A 11 -5.49 -19.47 -2.67
CA PRO A 11 -5.86 -18.99 -4.00
C PRO A 11 -7.27 -18.38 -4.04
N LEU A 12 -8.26 -19.04 -3.43
CA LEU A 12 -9.63 -18.55 -3.38
C LEU A 12 -9.73 -17.15 -2.75
N ILE A 13 -9.06 -16.94 -1.61
CA ILE A 13 -9.06 -15.63 -0.94
C ILE A 13 -8.37 -14.58 -1.82
N THR A 14 -7.27 -14.95 -2.47
CA THR A 14 -6.55 -14.07 -3.39
C THR A 14 -7.46 -13.64 -4.54
N ASP A 15 -8.18 -14.59 -5.14
CA ASP A 15 -9.09 -14.33 -6.26
C ASP A 15 -10.27 -13.45 -5.84
N MET A 16 -10.83 -13.66 -4.65
CA MET A 16 -11.90 -12.81 -4.11
C MET A 16 -11.45 -11.36 -3.94
N VAL A 17 -10.27 -11.14 -3.36
CA VAL A 17 -9.71 -9.79 -3.18
C VAL A 17 -9.40 -9.15 -4.54
N ASN A 18 -8.77 -9.89 -5.45
CA ASN A 18 -8.44 -9.36 -6.78
C ASN A 18 -9.68 -8.97 -7.58
N GLN A 19 -10.75 -9.77 -7.53
CA GLN A 19 -12.01 -9.42 -8.19
C GLN A 19 -12.64 -8.16 -7.58
N ALA A 20 -12.60 -8.01 -6.25
CA ALA A 20 -13.08 -6.82 -5.58
C ALA A 20 -12.29 -5.57 -5.98
N VAL A 21 -10.95 -5.67 -6.00
CA VAL A 21 -10.06 -4.58 -6.43
C VAL A 21 -10.32 -4.20 -7.88
N ASN A 22 -10.44 -5.18 -8.78
CA ASN A 22 -10.69 -4.91 -10.21
C ASN A 22 -12.01 -4.16 -10.43
N ARG A 23 -13.09 -4.53 -9.72
CA ARG A 23 -14.37 -3.80 -9.80
C ARG A 23 -14.25 -2.36 -9.30
N CYS A 24 -13.46 -2.11 -8.26
CA CYS A 24 -13.17 -0.75 -7.82
C CYS A 24 -12.39 0.05 -8.87
N ILE A 25 -11.39 -0.57 -9.50
CA ILE A 25 -10.59 0.06 -10.56
C ILE A 25 -11.47 0.44 -11.76
N GLU A 26 -12.31 -0.49 -12.22
CA GLU A 26 -13.22 -0.28 -13.36
C GLU A 26 -14.21 0.87 -13.12
N ASN A 27 -14.53 1.17 -11.86
CA ASN A 27 -15.49 2.21 -11.46
C ASN A 27 -14.84 3.42 -10.78
N ALA A 28 -13.50 3.50 -10.74
CA ALA A 28 -12.77 4.49 -9.95
C ALA A 28 -13.19 5.93 -10.28
N ALA A 29 -13.33 6.27 -11.57
CA ALA A 29 -13.73 7.60 -12.02
C ALA A 29 -15.12 8.06 -11.54
N GLY A 30 -16.01 7.13 -11.18
CA GLY A 30 -17.33 7.43 -10.63
C GLY A 30 -17.30 7.88 -9.17
N VAL A 31 -16.26 7.50 -8.40
CA VAL A 31 -16.17 7.77 -6.96
C VAL A 31 -16.19 9.27 -6.68
N ARG A 32 -15.37 10.07 -7.39
CA ARG A 32 -15.32 11.53 -7.22
C ARG A 32 -16.64 12.25 -7.49
N ASN A 33 -17.53 11.62 -8.28
CA ASN A 33 -18.82 12.17 -8.67
C ASN A 33 -19.96 11.65 -7.80
N ASN A 34 -19.68 10.88 -6.74
CA ASN A 34 -20.67 10.16 -5.93
C ASN A 34 -21.59 9.28 -6.79
N ASP A 35 -21.05 8.67 -7.84
CA ASP A 35 -21.81 7.72 -8.65
C ASP A 35 -22.23 6.53 -7.78
N LYS A 36 -23.53 6.22 -7.81
CA LYS A 36 -24.12 5.21 -6.92
C LYS A 36 -23.51 3.83 -7.14
N GLU A 37 -23.23 3.47 -8.40
CA GLU A 37 -22.65 2.18 -8.73
C GLU A 37 -21.20 2.13 -8.25
N ALA A 38 -20.40 3.17 -8.51
CA ALA A 38 -19.03 3.25 -8.03
C ALA A 38 -18.93 3.15 -6.49
N VAL A 39 -19.78 3.88 -5.77
CA VAL A 39 -19.84 3.80 -4.30
C VAL A 39 -20.25 2.41 -3.83
N ALA A 40 -21.23 1.77 -4.50
CA ALA A 40 -21.63 0.41 -4.19
C ALA A 40 -20.49 -0.61 -4.40
N ARG A 41 -19.67 -0.44 -5.46
CA ARG A 41 -18.48 -1.29 -5.70
C ARG A 41 -17.42 -1.12 -4.64
N VAL A 42 -17.17 0.10 -4.17
CA VAL A 42 -16.27 0.34 -3.03
C VAL A 42 -16.79 -0.36 -1.77
N PHE A 43 -18.08 -0.24 -1.47
CA PHE A 43 -18.69 -0.90 -0.31
C PHE A 43 -18.64 -2.43 -0.40
N GLU A 44 -18.90 -2.99 -1.58
CA GLU A 44 -18.76 -4.42 -1.86
C GLU A 44 -17.31 -4.88 -1.60
N ALA A 45 -16.32 -4.13 -2.09
CA ALA A 45 -14.91 -4.46 -1.89
C ALA A 45 -14.49 -4.40 -0.42
N LEU A 46 -14.93 -3.39 0.33
CA LEU A 46 -14.70 -3.30 1.78
C LEU A 46 -15.33 -4.48 2.53
N THR A 47 -16.53 -4.91 2.12
CA THR A 47 -17.20 -6.08 2.69
C THR A 47 -16.41 -7.36 2.41
N ILE A 48 -15.96 -7.56 1.16
CA ILE A 48 -15.13 -8.70 0.77
C ILE A 48 -13.80 -8.70 1.53
N ALA A 49 -13.16 -7.54 1.72
CA ALA A 49 -11.96 -7.42 2.55
C ALA A 49 -12.21 -7.92 3.98
N GLY A 50 -13.32 -7.52 4.62
CA GLY A 50 -13.72 -8.01 5.94
C GLY A 50 -13.92 -9.53 5.98
N VAL A 51 -14.68 -10.07 5.03
CA VAL A 51 -14.95 -11.52 4.93
C VAL A 51 -13.65 -12.31 4.73
N THR A 52 -12.81 -11.88 3.80
CA THR A 52 -11.55 -12.57 3.47
C THR A 52 -10.55 -12.52 4.62
N MET A 53 -10.46 -11.42 5.37
CA MET A 53 -9.68 -11.36 6.60
C MET A 53 -10.20 -12.35 7.66
N GLY A 54 -11.53 -12.45 7.82
CA GLY A 54 -12.16 -13.43 8.71
C GLY A 54 -11.84 -14.87 8.31
N LEU A 55 -11.93 -15.20 7.03
CA LEU A 55 -11.58 -16.52 6.49
C LEU A 55 -10.09 -16.84 6.64
N ASN A 56 -9.22 -15.85 6.43
CA ASN A 56 -7.76 -16.00 6.57
C ASN A 56 -7.27 -15.96 8.02
N LYS A 57 -8.15 -15.58 8.97
CA LYS A 57 -7.86 -15.38 10.40
C LYS A 57 -6.76 -14.35 10.70
N ASN A 58 -6.51 -13.44 9.76
CA ASN A 58 -5.59 -12.31 9.91
C ASN A 58 -5.87 -11.28 8.80
N THR A 59 -5.18 -10.15 8.86
CA THR A 59 -5.39 -9.02 7.94
C THR A 59 -4.60 -9.11 6.63
N ARG A 60 -3.86 -10.21 6.37
CA ARG A 60 -3.00 -10.35 5.17
C ARG A 60 -3.69 -10.10 3.84
N PRO A 61 -4.95 -10.56 3.61
CA PRO A 61 -5.61 -10.35 2.32
C PRO A 61 -5.83 -8.87 1.97
N ALA A 62 -5.87 -7.97 2.96
CA ALA A 62 -6.21 -6.57 2.77
C ALA A 62 -5.12 -5.59 3.24
N SER A 63 -4.03 -6.07 3.85
CA SER A 63 -3.02 -5.21 4.48
C SER A 63 -1.60 -5.79 4.36
N GLY A 64 -0.76 -5.06 3.63
CA GLY A 64 0.65 -5.28 3.39
C GLY A 64 1.54 -4.08 3.76
N ALA A 65 2.58 -3.83 2.97
CA ALA A 65 3.58 -2.79 3.26
C ALA A 65 3.02 -1.37 3.14
N GLU A 66 2.04 -1.16 2.27
CA GLU A 66 1.35 0.11 2.09
C GLU A 66 0.63 0.54 3.37
N HIS A 67 0.03 -0.42 4.09
CA HIS A 67 -0.55 -0.18 5.40
C HIS A 67 0.52 0.08 6.47
N HIS A 68 1.71 -0.50 6.36
CA HIS A 68 2.80 -0.20 7.29
C HIS A 68 3.21 1.27 7.16
N LEU A 69 3.29 1.81 5.94
CA LEU A 69 3.57 3.23 5.72
C LEU A 69 2.45 4.10 6.29
N ALA A 70 1.18 3.78 5.98
CA ALA A 70 0.04 4.52 6.49
C ALA A 70 0.02 4.58 8.03
N HIS A 71 0.19 3.44 8.71
CA HIS A 71 0.27 3.39 10.17
C HIS A 71 1.48 4.12 10.75
N PHE A 72 2.61 4.13 10.04
CA PHE A 72 3.77 4.92 10.46
C PHE A 72 3.41 6.42 10.48
N TRP A 73 2.73 6.90 9.44
CA TRP A 73 2.30 8.29 9.35
C TRP A 73 1.20 8.63 10.37
N ASP A 74 0.23 7.73 10.57
CA ASP A 74 -0.79 7.85 11.62
C ASP A 74 -0.12 8.04 13.01
N LEU A 75 0.86 7.19 13.35
CA LEU A 75 1.57 7.25 14.62
C LEU A 75 2.44 8.49 14.74
N SER A 76 3.08 8.95 13.66
CA SER A 76 3.84 10.21 13.66
C SER A 76 2.93 11.41 13.93
N ALA A 77 1.74 11.45 13.32
CA ALA A 77 0.77 12.52 13.54
C ALA A 77 0.24 12.52 14.98
N ILE A 78 -0.12 11.34 15.52
CA ILE A 78 -0.53 11.17 16.93
C ILE A 78 0.57 11.67 17.88
N ARG A 79 1.83 11.28 17.64
CA ARG A 79 2.98 11.72 18.45
C ARG A 79 3.15 13.24 18.43
N ARG A 80 2.82 13.89 17.33
CA ARG A 80 2.87 15.35 17.15
C ARG A 80 1.59 16.07 17.58
N ASN A 81 0.60 15.34 18.09
CA ASN A 81 -0.73 15.86 18.44
C ASN A 81 -1.38 16.64 17.28
N LYS A 82 -1.31 16.06 16.07
CA LYS A 82 -1.89 16.61 14.85
C LYS A 82 -2.93 15.66 14.27
N GLU A 83 -3.92 16.23 13.59
CA GLU A 83 -4.78 15.46 12.69
C GLU A 83 -3.96 14.97 11.48
N HIS A 84 -4.39 13.85 10.91
CA HIS A 84 -3.78 13.26 9.73
C HIS A 84 -4.84 13.05 8.64
N ALA A 85 -4.39 12.86 7.40
CA ALA A 85 -5.24 12.47 6.29
C ALA A 85 -6.05 11.21 6.60
N LEU A 86 -7.13 10.98 5.85
CA LEU A 86 -7.94 9.78 6.04
C LEU A 86 -7.07 8.54 5.78
N HIS A 87 -7.24 7.52 6.61
CA HIS A 87 -6.40 6.31 6.52
C HIS A 87 -6.40 5.68 5.11
N GLY A 88 -7.54 5.71 4.40
CA GLY A 88 -7.64 5.24 3.02
C GLY A 88 -6.82 6.07 2.02
N GLU A 89 -6.68 7.38 2.22
CA GLU A 89 -5.79 8.23 1.41
C GLU A 89 -4.33 7.85 1.65
N SER A 90 -3.94 7.67 2.92
CA SER A 90 -2.60 7.25 3.32
C SER A 90 -2.24 5.87 2.76
N VAL A 91 -3.16 4.90 2.84
CA VAL A 91 -2.98 3.57 2.24
C VAL A 91 -2.86 3.66 0.71
N GLY A 92 -3.66 4.51 0.05
CA GLY A 92 -3.59 4.73 -1.39
C GLY A 92 -2.23 5.28 -1.84
N VAL A 93 -1.75 6.35 -1.21
CA VAL A 93 -0.40 6.88 -1.47
C VAL A 93 0.68 5.84 -1.14
N GLY A 94 0.52 5.12 -0.02
CA GLY A 94 1.39 4.00 0.33
C GLY A 94 1.46 2.93 -0.76
N ALA A 95 0.36 2.63 -1.44
CA ALA A 95 0.32 1.66 -2.53
C ALA A 95 1.14 2.10 -3.75
N ILE A 96 1.08 3.39 -4.13
CA ILE A 96 1.93 3.96 -5.19
C ILE A 96 3.41 3.76 -4.84
N VAL A 97 3.77 4.11 -3.60
CA VAL A 97 5.13 4.11 -3.08
C VAL A 97 5.69 2.68 -2.98
N ILE A 98 4.88 1.73 -2.50
CA ILE A 98 5.28 0.32 -2.42
C ILE A 98 5.36 -0.31 -3.81
N SER A 99 4.47 0.01 -4.74
CA SER A 99 4.63 -0.39 -6.15
C SER A 99 5.95 0.10 -6.73
N ARG A 100 6.35 1.36 -6.42
CA ARG A 100 7.65 1.90 -6.84
C ARG A 100 8.82 1.15 -6.22
N MET A 101 8.72 0.78 -4.95
CA MET A 101 9.71 -0.06 -4.27
C MET A 101 9.86 -1.43 -4.96
N TYR A 102 8.75 -2.08 -5.33
CA TYR A 102 8.76 -3.34 -6.07
C TYR A 102 9.42 -3.20 -7.45
N GLU A 103 9.20 -2.08 -8.16
CA GLU A 103 9.86 -1.81 -9.45
C GLU A 103 11.38 -1.68 -9.31
N LEU A 104 11.87 -0.95 -8.29
CA LEU A 104 13.30 -0.80 -8.03
C LEU A 104 13.95 -2.13 -7.61
N ALA A 105 13.21 -2.94 -6.86
CA ALA A 105 13.69 -4.23 -6.36
C ALA A 105 13.38 -5.42 -7.29
N LYS A 106 12.86 -5.20 -8.50
CA LYS A 106 12.37 -6.26 -9.40
C LYS A 106 13.40 -7.36 -9.67
N ASP A 107 14.67 -6.99 -9.78
CA ASP A 107 15.77 -7.92 -10.11
C ASP A 107 16.32 -8.63 -8.86
N LEU A 108 15.88 -8.20 -7.67
CA LEU A 108 16.24 -8.78 -6.37
C LEU A 108 15.18 -9.77 -5.88
N ILE A 109 13.91 -9.50 -6.21
CA ILE A 109 12.76 -10.25 -5.71
C ILE A 109 12.57 -11.56 -6.52
N PRO A 110 12.14 -12.68 -5.88
CA PRO A 110 11.90 -13.93 -6.60
C PRO A 110 10.93 -13.79 -7.79
N GLN A 111 11.21 -14.52 -8.88
CA GLN A 111 10.63 -14.33 -10.22
C GLN A 111 9.10 -14.49 -10.40
N ASN A 112 8.30 -14.59 -9.34
CA ASN A 112 6.84 -14.77 -9.43
C ASN A 112 6.04 -13.73 -8.63
N ILE A 113 6.70 -12.66 -8.18
CA ILE A 113 6.05 -11.57 -7.45
C ILE A 113 6.00 -10.36 -8.38
N GLN A 114 4.82 -10.13 -8.97
CA GLN A 114 4.54 -8.96 -9.79
C GLN A 114 3.35 -8.22 -9.21
N GLY A 115 3.49 -6.90 -9.07
CA GLY A 115 2.43 -5.98 -8.71
C GLY A 115 2.17 -5.00 -9.85
N PRO A 116 1.11 -4.17 -9.75
CA PRO A 116 0.88 -3.07 -10.69
C PRO A 116 2.03 -2.07 -10.61
N SER A 117 2.31 -1.40 -11.74
CA SER A 117 3.27 -0.29 -11.75
C SER A 117 2.78 0.87 -10.88
N SER A 118 3.73 1.61 -10.31
CA SER A 118 3.47 2.80 -9.50
C SER A 118 2.67 3.85 -10.27
N GLU A 119 2.97 4.02 -11.56
CA GLU A 119 2.23 4.90 -12.47
C GLU A 119 0.78 4.44 -12.68
N TYR A 120 0.55 3.13 -12.84
CA TYR A 120 -0.80 2.60 -12.98
C TYR A 120 -1.64 2.85 -11.72
N VAL A 121 -1.09 2.55 -10.54
CA VAL A 121 -1.76 2.81 -9.25
C VAL A 121 -2.05 4.30 -9.08
N ARG A 122 -1.08 5.17 -9.40
CA ARG A 122 -1.25 6.63 -9.38
C ARG A 122 -2.41 7.07 -10.26
N ASN A 123 -2.50 6.56 -11.49
CA ASN A 123 -3.56 6.95 -12.43
C ASN A 123 -4.95 6.49 -11.98
N VAL A 124 -5.07 5.30 -11.37
CA VAL A 124 -6.32 4.83 -10.78
C VAL A 124 -6.76 5.77 -9.66
N LEU A 125 -5.88 6.09 -8.71
CA LEU A 125 -6.18 6.98 -7.58
C LEU A 125 -6.54 8.39 -8.04
N LEU A 126 -5.81 8.93 -9.03
CA LEU A 126 -6.11 10.22 -9.63
C LEU A 126 -7.50 10.23 -10.27
N SER A 127 -7.89 9.15 -10.96
CA SER A 127 -9.23 9.04 -11.56
C SER A 127 -10.32 9.03 -10.49
N ALA A 128 -10.05 8.44 -9.33
CA ALA A 128 -10.95 8.42 -8.17
C ALA A 128 -11.01 9.76 -7.41
N GLY A 129 -10.16 10.73 -7.76
CA GLY A 129 -10.06 12.00 -7.02
C GLY A 129 -9.35 11.86 -5.67
N ALA A 130 -8.55 10.81 -5.48
CA ALA A 130 -7.75 10.62 -4.28
C ALA A 130 -6.41 11.37 -4.39
N LYS A 131 -5.81 11.67 -3.23
CA LYS A 131 -4.45 12.18 -3.13
C LYS A 131 -3.44 11.17 -3.66
N ILE A 132 -2.36 11.64 -4.27
CA ILE A 132 -1.38 10.81 -4.97
C ILE A 132 0.06 11.00 -4.50
N SER A 133 0.27 11.89 -3.52
CA SER A 133 1.59 12.19 -2.97
C SER A 133 1.58 12.32 -1.45
N PRO A 134 2.71 12.03 -0.78
CA PRO A 134 2.83 12.20 0.66
C PRO A 134 2.66 13.65 1.14
N SER A 135 3.04 14.63 0.31
CA SER A 135 2.90 16.06 0.63
C SER A 135 1.43 16.49 0.72
N GLU A 136 0.55 15.94 -0.13
CA GLU A 136 -0.91 16.16 -0.02
C GLU A 136 -1.51 15.59 1.28
N LEU A 137 -0.80 14.68 1.96
CA LEU A 137 -1.18 14.08 3.24
C LEU A 137 -0.61 14.80 4.47
N ASP A 138 0.12 15.91 4.28
CA ASP A 138 0.91 16.58 5.34
C ASP A 138 1.94 15.65 6.03
N VAL A 139 2.46 14.68 5.28
CA VAL A 139 3.60 13.87 5.72
C VAL A 139 4.87 14.68 5.47
N SER A 140 5.75 14.78 6.47
CA SER A 140 7.02 15.47 6.30
C SER A 140 7.97 14.62 5.45
N LYS A 141 8.91 15.26 4.73
CA LYS A 141 9.96 14.55 3.98
C LYS A 141 10.73 13.56 4.88
N GLU A 142 10.97 13.94 6.13
CA GLU A 142 11.65 13.12 7.13
C GLU A 142 10.81 11.92 7.55
N ASP A 143 9.56 12.13 7.98
CA ASP A 143 8.63 11.04 8.32
C ASP A 143 8.42 10.07 7.16
N PHE A 144 8.36 10.59 5.93
CA PHE A 144 8.21 9.79 4.73
C PHE A 144 9.44 8.89 4.52
N LYS A 145 10.64 9.46 4.55
CA LYS A 145 11.88 8.71 4.41
C LYS A 145 12.03 7.66 5.52
N ASP A 146 11.75 8.05 6.76
CA ASP A 146 11.80 7.14 7.90
C ASP A 146 10.78 6.01 7.78
N SER A 147 9.59 6.27 7.23
CA SER A 147 8.59 5.23 7.00
C SER A 147 9.07 4.17 6.00
N LEU A 148 9.88 4.54 4.99
CA LEU A 148 10.45 3.59 4.03
C LEU A 148 11.56 2.74 4.66
N VAL A 149 12.36 3.34 5.54
CA VAL A 149 13.49 2.64 6.19
C VAL A 149 13.01 1.80 7.37
N TYR A 150 12.03 2.26 8.15
CA TYR A 150 11.62 1.67 9.42
C TYR A 150 10.19 1.14 9.44
N GLY A 151 9.40 1.32 8.38
CA GLY A 151 8.01 0.86 8.31
C GLY A 151 7.84 -0.65 8.53
N TYR A 152 8.87 -1.46 8.23
CA TYR A 152 8.88 -2.89 8.55
C TYR A 152 8.75 -3.20 10.05
N LYS A 153 8.99 -2.23 10.94
CA LYS A 153 8.85 -2.38 12.41
C LYS A 153 7.42 -2.22 12.92
N ILE A 154 6.50 -1.75 12.08
CA ILE A 154 5.09 -1.50 12.46
C ILE A 154 4.36 -2.81 12.77
N SER A 155 4.70 -3.89 12.08
CA SER A 155 4.04 -5.19 12.21
C SER A 155 5.03 -6.32 11.93
N PRO A 156 4.89 -7.50 12.57
CA PRO A 156 5.75 -8.65 12.28
C PRO A 156 5.53 -9.26 10.89
N LYS A 157 4.59 -8.74 10.10
CA LYS A 157 4.31 -9.21 8.73
C LYS A 157 5.55 -9.04 7.84
N TYR A 158 5.98 -10.15 7.24
CA TYR A 158 6.96 -10.16 6.16
C TYR A 158 6.44 -9.41 4.92
N THR A 159 7.15 -8.38 4.49
CA THR A 159 6.82 -7.56 3.31
C THR A 159 8.08 -7.25 2.49
N VAL A 160 7.96 -6.51 1.38
CA VAL A 160 9.13 -6.04 0.63
C VAL A 160 10.09 -5.21 1.50
N LEU A 161 9.58 -4.43 2.45
CA LEU A 161 10.42 -3.65 3.38
C LEU A 161 11.23 -4.57 4.30
N THR A 162 10.60 -5.62 4.83
CA THR A 162 11.27 -6.65 5.65
C THR A 162 12.35 -7.37 4.84
N TYR A 163 11.99 -7.81 3.62
CA TYR A 163 12.90 -8.50 2.71
C TYR A 163 14.14 -7.68 2.38
N LEU A 164 13.94 -6.43 1.97
CA LEU A 164 15.04 -5.51 1.65
C LEU A 164 15.86 -5.17 2.89
N ASN A 165 15.24 -4.97 4.06
CA ASN A 165 15.98 -4.72 5.29
C ASN A 165 16.88 -5.91 5.69
N GLU A 166 16.38 -7.15 5.58
CA GLU A 166 17.13 -8.35 5.97
C GLU A 166 18.23 -8.72 4.97
N ARG A 167 17.97 -8.56 3.66
CA ARG A 167 18.86 -9.05 2.60
C ARG A 167 19.74 -7.95 2.02
N TYR A 168 19.24 -6.71 1.96
CA TYR A 168 19.84 -5.60 1.24
C TYR A 168 19.68 -4.25 1.99
N PRO A 169 20.07 -4.14 3.27
CA PRO A 169 19.78 -2.96 4.10
C PRO A 169 20.36 -1.65 3.54
N SER A 170 21.49 -1.70 2.85
CA SER A 170 22.06 -0.53 2.17
C SER A 170 21.22 -0.09 0.96
N LEU A 171 20.72 -1.05 0.16
CA LEU A 171 19.85 -0.74 -0.98
C LEU A 171 18.48 -0.24 -0.51
N LEU A 172 17.95 -0.73 0.61
CA LEU A 172 16.72 -0.18 1.19
C LEU A 172 16.85 1.32 1.45
N LYS A 173 17.99 1.76 2.01
CA LYS A 173 18.25 3.19 2.28
C LYS A 173 18.42 3.98 0.99
N GLU A 174 19.09 3.42 -0.01
CA GLU A 174 19.24 4.04 -1.34
C GLU A 174 17.89 4.20 -2.05
N PHE A 175 17.06 3.16 -2.04
CA PHE A 175 15.70 3.23 -2.59
C PHE A 175 14.83 4.21 -1.81
N ALA A 176 14.94 4.26 -0.49
CA ALA A 176 14.23 5.23 0.33
C ALA A 176 14.61 6.67 -0.02
N GLU A 177 15.91 6.96 -0.21
CA GLU A 177 16.38 8.28 -0.66
C GLU A 177 15.79 8.63 -2.02
N LYS A 178 15.96 7.73 -3.00
CA LYS A 178 15.50 7.94 -4.37
C LYS A 178 14.00 8.19 -4.45
N ILE A 179 13.19 7.37 -3.79
CA ILE A 179 11.73 7.53 -3.77
C ILE A 179 11.35 8.83 -3.04
N THR A 180 12.07 9.21 -1.99
CA THR A 180 11.86 10.48 -1.27
C THR A 180 12.16 11.67 -2.18
N GLU A 181 13.24 11.65 -2.94
CA GLU A 181 13.55 12.68 -3.94
C GLU A 181 12.48 12.74 -5.03
N GLU A 182 12.05 11.60 -5.58
CA GLU A 182 10.97 11.53 -6.59
C GLU A 182 9.64 12.13 -6.07
N CYS A 183 9.34 11.99 -4.77
CA CYS A 183 8.09 12.48 -4.17
C CYS A 183 8.13 13.95 -3.69
N TYR A 184 9.31 14.50 -3.40
CA TYR A 184 9.49 15.82 -2.78
C TYR A 184 10.38 16.78 -3.59
N SER A 185 10.70 16.46 -4.84
CA SER A 185 11.37 17.39 -5.75
C SER A 185 10.34 18.31 -6.40
N PHE A 186 10.00 19.41 -5.71
CA PHE A 186 9.26 20.56 -6.24
C PHE A 186 9.87 21.85 -5.70
#